data_AF-A0A8J2S5V9-F1
#
_entry.id   AF-A0A8J2S5V9-F1
#
_cell.length_a   1.000
_cell.length_b   1.000
_cell.length_c   1.000
_cell.angle_alpha   90.00
_cell.angle_beta   90.00
_cell.angle_gamma   90.00
#
_symmetry.space_group_name_H-M   'P 1'
#
loop_
_entity.id
_entity.type
_entity.pdbx_description
1 polymer ?
#
loop_
_entity_poly.entity_id
_entity_poly.type
_entity_poly.pdbx_seq_one_letter_code
_entity_poly.pdbx_strand_id
1 'polypeptide(L)'
;MYTPMFQIHTSVWPTEVKLNQEYLNKDSSHQFYALPEDPRSWSREEVFVWLLSMQNQHSLPPISSDRFHMNGKALCLMNVEMFVQRVPLGGKLLYKDFQMRLSSALYSSKNLLPHQQHTQ
;
A
#
# COMPACT_ATOMS: atom_id res chain seq x y z
N MET A 1 46.13 33.40 17.40
CA MET A 1 45.51 32.18 16.86
C MET A 1 44.15 32.04 17.51
N TYR A 2 43.13 31.61 16.76
CA TYR A 2 41.73 31.37 17.12
C TYR A 2 40.74 32.53 16.84
N THR A 3 40.25 32.52 15.60
CA THR A 3 38.91 32.97 15.21
C THR A 3 37.84 32.13 15.91
N PRO A 4 36.79 32.71 16.51
CA PRO A 4 35.62 31.95 16.90
C PRO A 4 34.80 31.60 15.65
N MET A 5 34.57 30.30 15.47
CA MET A 5 33.72 29.69 14.45
C MET A 5 32.32 30.30 14.46
N PHE A 6 31.85 30.72 13.28
CA PHE A 6 30.44 31.00 13.02
C PHE A 6 29.62 29.73 13.34
N GLN A 7 28.63 29.89 14.21
CA GLN A 7 27.66 28.86 14.54
C GLN A 7 26.93 28.44 13.25
N ILE A 8 27.09 27.19 12.86
CA ILE A 8 26.28 26.56 11.82
C ILE A 8 24.86 26.49 12.40
N HIS A 9 24.00 27.38 11.92
CA HIS A 9 22.58 27.32 12.19
C HIS A 9 22.05 26.06 11.51
N THR A 10 21.94 24.96 12.25
CA THR A 10 21.15 23.81 11.80
C THR A 10 19.71 24.29 11.77
N SER A 11 19.18 24.51 10.57
CA SER A 11 17.73 24.59 10.39
C SER A 11 17.16 23.23 10.75
N VAL A 12 16.86 23.05 12.04
CA VAL A 12 16.04 21.98 12.57
C VAL A 12 14.71 22.11 11.85
N TRP A 13 14.49 21.20 10.91
CA TRP A 13 13.21 21.03 10.24
C TRP A 13 12.12 20.94 11.32
N PRO A 14 10.95 21.56 11.15
CA PRO A 14 9.86 21.47 12.12
C PRO A 14 9.24 20.07 12.05
N THR A 15 9.90 19.09 12.66
CA THR A 15 9.43 17.71 12.78
C THR A 15 8.60 17.54 14.05
N GLU A 16 7.52 18.30 14.19
CA GLU A 16 6.46 17.96 15.15
C GLU A 16 5.08 18.19 14.54
N VAL A 17 4.81 17.49 13.44
CA VAL A 17 3.45 16.93 13.32
C VAL A 17 3.40 15.87 14.40
N LYS A 18 2.76 16.19 15.53
CA LYS A 18 2.34 15.21 16.53
C LYS A 18 1.41 14.23 15.82
N LEU A 19 2.00 13.24 15.15
CA LEU A 19 1.30 12.08 14.65
C LEU A 19 0.74 11.44 15.91
N ASN A 20 -0.57 11.61 16.13
CA ASN A 20 -1.22 11.22 17.37
C ASN A 20 -0.78 9.81 17.72
N GLN A 21 -0.11 9.66 18.88
CA GLN A 21 0.23 8.38 19.48
C GLN A 21 -0.98 7.44 19.54
N GLU A 22 -2.21 7.96 19.46
CA GLU A 22 -3.44 7.18 19.28
C GLU A 22 -3.48 6.30 18.03
N TYR A 23 -2.83 6.66 16.91
CA TYR A 23 -2.77 5.79 15.73
C TYR A 23 -1.81 4.60 15.90
N LEU A 24 -0.71 4.80 16.63
CA LEU A 24 0.25 3.73 16.91
C LEU A 24 -0.23 2.81 18.06
N ASN A 25 -0.94 3.37 19.05
CA ASN A 25 -1.42 2.62 20.22
C ASN A 25 -2.70 1.80 19.95
N LYS A 26 -3.40 2.02 18.83
CA LYS A 26 -4.64 1.31 18.50
C LYS A 26 -4.44 0.07 17.63
N ASP A 27 -3.21 -0.39 17.48
CA ASP A 27 -2.88 -1.59 16.72
C ASP A 27 -2.03 -2.59 17.51
N SER A 28 -2.57 -3.06 18.62
CA SER A 28 -2.17 -4.38 19.15
C SER A 28 -3.26 -5.42 18.88
N SER A 29 -4.17 -5.09 17.96
CA SER A 29 -5.37 -5.86 17.64
C SER A 29 -5.82 -5.65 16.18
N HIS A 30 -4.91 -5.45 15.21
CA HIS A 30 -5.20 -5.92 13.85
C HIS A 30 -5.25 -7.45 13.88
N GLN A 31 -6.37 -7.95 14.40
CA GLN A 31 -6.93 -9.23 14.04
C GLN A 31 -6.74 -9.37 12.53
N PHE A 32 -6.01 -10.40 12.12
CA PHE A 32 -5.65 -10.72 10.75
C PHE A 32 -6.85 -10.59 9.79
N TYR A 33 -7.12 -9.38 9.28
CA TYR A 33 -8.12 -9.18 8.25
C TYR A 33 -7.49 -9.71 6.97
N ALA A 34 -7.78 -10.98 6.65
CA ALA A 34 -7.44 -11.54 5.36
C ALA A 34 -8.14 -10.70 4.29
N LEU A 35 -7.34 -10.03 3.45
CA LEU A 35 -7.87 -9.27 2.31
C LEU A 35 -8.62 -10.23 1.37
N PRO A 36 -9.76 -9.83 0.79
CA PRO A 36 -10.41 -10.60 -0.26
C PRO A 36 -9.43 -10.94 -1.39
N GLU A 37 -9.55 -12.14 -1.96
CA GLU A 37 -8.64 -12.61 -3.02
C GLU A 37 -8.69 -11.72 -4.26
N ASP A 38 -9.90 -11.29 -4.66
CA ASP A 38 -10.07 -10.38 -5.79
C ASP A 38 -9.90 -8.92 -5.37
N PRO A 39 -8.81 -8.25 -5.78
CA PRO A 39 -8.56 -6.87 -5.38
C PRO A 39 -9.58 -5.88 -5.93
N ARG A 40 -10.41 -6.24 -6.93
CA ARG A 40 -11.51 -5.38 -7.40
C ARG A 40 -12.63 -5.23 -6.37
N SER A 41 -12.73 -6.18 -5.43
CA SER A 41 -13.74 -6.16 -4.37
C SER A 41 -13.33 -5.31 -3.17
N TRP A 42 -12.07 -4.88 -3.08
CA TRP A 42 -11.57 -4.13 -1.95
C TRP A 42 -12.29 -2.80 -1.78
N SER A 43 -12.78 -2.57 -0.56
CA SER A 43 -13.16 -1.28 0.00
C SER A 43 -11.95 -0.36 0.16
N ARG A 44 -12.20 0.89 0.53
CA ARG A 44 -11.13 1.86 0.83
C ARG A 44 -10.30 1.42 2.03
N GLU A 45 -10.95 0.87 3.04
CA GLU A 45 -10.33 0.38 4.27
C GLU A 45 -9.42 -0.83 3.97
N GLU A 46 -9.84 -1.73 3.08
CA GLU A 46 -9.01 -2.86 2.63
C GLU A 46 -7.81 -2.41 1.79
N VAL A 47 -7.96 -1.37 0.96
CA VAL A 47 -6.82 -0.73 0.29
C VAL A 47 -5.82 -0.19 1.31
N PHE A 48 -6.29 0.42 2.40
CA PHE A 48 -5.42 0.90 3.47
C PHE A 48 -4.69 -0.25 4.18
N VAL A 49 -5.40 -1.33 4.52
CA VAL A 49 -4.80 -2.54 5.13
C VAL A 49 -3.73 -3.14 4.20
N TRP A 50 -3.98 -3.19 2.90
CA TRP A 50 -3.00 -3.62 1.91
C TRP A 50 -1.74 -2.74 1.91
N LEU A 51 -1.90 -1.41 1.89
CA LEU A 51 -0.77 -0.47 1.93
C LEU A 51 0.07 -0.63 3.20
N LEU A 52 -0.57 -0.76 4.36
CA LEU A 52 0.11 -0.99 5.63
C LEU A 52 0.87 -2.33 5.62
N SER A 53 0.24 -3.37 5.08
CA SER A 53 0.87 -4.69 4.93
C SER A 53 2.11 -4.61 4.03
N MET A 54 2.03 -3.92 2.91
CA MET A 54 3.16 -3.72 1.99
C MET A 54 4.27 -2.88 2.62
N GLN A 55 3.91 -1.85 3.38
CA GLN A 55 4.85 -1.02 4.11
C GLN A 55 5.65 -1.85 5.11
N ASN A 56 4.97 -2.66 5.93
CA ASN A 56 5.61 -3.49 6.94
C ASN A 56 6.47 -4.61 6.32
N GLN A 57 5.94 -5.31 5.30
CA GLN A 57 6.66 -6.43 4.65
C GLN A 57 7.92 -6.00 3.92
N HIS A 58 7.91 -4.79 3.33
CA HIS A 58 9.02 -4.31 2.49
C HIS A 58 9.78 -3.14 3.09
N SER A 59 9.50 -2.80 4.36
CA SER A 59 10.12 -1.67 5.06
C SER A 59 10.04 -0.35 4.27
N LEU A 60 8.89 -0.09 3.65
CA LEU A 60 8.69 1.16 2.90
C LEU A 60 8.59 2.35 3.87
N PRO A 61 8.96 3.57 3.41
CA PRO A 61 8.64 4.78 4.16
C PRO A 61 7.14 4.90 4.44
N PRO A 62 6.73 5.60 5.51
CA PRO A 62 5.32 5.78 5.85
C PRO A 62 4.48 6.26 4.66
N ILE A 63 3.46 5.48 4.29
CA ILE A 63 2.52 5.83 3.23
C ILE A 63 1.27 6.41 3.91
N SER A 64 1.02 7.71 3.72
CA SER A 64 -0.23 8.31 4.18
C SER A 64 -1.42 7.64 3.47
N SER A 65 -2.44 7.24 4.25
CA SER A 65 -3.73 6.74 3.77
C SER A 65 -4.33 7.63 2.70
N ASP A 66 -4.06 8.94 2.79
CA ASP A 66 -4.70 9.94 1.98
C ASP A 66 -4.22 9.93 0.53
N ARG A 67 -3.06 9.30 0.30
CA ARG A 67 -2.50 9.11 -1.03
C ARG A 67 -3.32 8.12 -1.86
N PHE A 68 -4.12 7.25 -1.23
CA PHE A 68 -4.97 6.27 -1.90
C PHE A 68 -6.38 6.25 -1.31
N HIS A 69 -7.03 7.41 -1.25
CA HIS A 69 -8.45 7.55 -0.91
C HIS A 69 -9.38 6.95 -1.98
N MET A 70 -9.30 5.65 -2.22
CA MET A 70 -10.06 4.97 -3.26
C MET A 70 -10.23 3.47 -2.97
N ASN A 71 -11.15 2.83 -3.69
CA ASN A 71 -11.40 1.39 -3.59
C ASN A 71 -10.58 0.61 -4.63
N GLY A 72 -10.67 -0.72 -4.58
CA GLY A 72 -9.98 -1.63 -5.48
C GLY A 72 -10.29 -1.41 -6.97
N LYS A 73 -11.54 -1.06 -7.31
CA LYS A 73 -11.93 -0.76 -8.71
C LYS A 73 -11.21 0.47 -9.24
N ALA A 74 -11.05 1.51 -8.41
CA ALA A 74 -10.30 2.70 -8.79
C ALA A 74 -8.79 2.42 -8.93
N LEU A 75 -8.22 1.56 -8.08
CA LEU A 75 -6.82 1.12 -8.23
C LEU A 75 -6.59 0.40 -9.57
N CYS A 76 -7.57 -0.37 -10.08
CA CYS A 76 -7.47 -0.99 -11.40
C CYS A 76 -7.30 0.00 -12.56
N LEU A 77 -7.75 1.25 -12.38
CA LEU A 77 -7.64 2.30 -13.40
C LEU A 77 -6.30 3.06 -13.33
N MET A 78 -5.48 2.80 -12.31
CA MET A 78 -4.19 3.47 -12.16
C MET A 78 -3.10 2.76 -12.95
N ASN A 79 -2.32 3.54 -13.69
CA ASN A 79 -1.08 3.05 -14.30
C ASN A 79 0.10 3.12 -13.31
N VAL A 80 1.23 2.52 -13.70
CA VAL A 80 2.45 2.50 -12.86
C VAL A 80 2.96 3.90 -12.49
N GLU A 81 2.85 4.87 -13.40
CA GLU A 81 3.32 6.24 -13.16
C GLU A 81 2.49 6.92 -12.06
N MET A 82 1.19 6.71 -12.04
CA MET A 82 0.30 7.25 -11.00
C MET A 82 0.62 6.67 -9.61
N PHE A 83 1.05 5.40 -9.53
CA PHE A 83 1.56 4.82 -8.28
C PHE A 83 2.89 5.45 -7.87
N VAL A 84 3.83 5.63 -8.80
CA VAL A 84 5.14 6.24 -8.54
C VAL A 84 5.02 7.69 -8.11
N GLN A 85 4.13 8.47 -8.72
CA GLN A 85 3.85 9.85 -8.31
C GLN A 85 3.31 9.92 -6.87
N ARG A 86 2.49 8.94 -6.46
CA ARG A 86 1.95 8.88 -5.09
C ARG A 86 2.98 8.34 -4.09
N VAL A 87 3.85 7.41 -4.50
CA VAL A 87 4.87 6.80 -3.65
C VAL A 87 6.19 6.69 -4.44
N PRO A 88 7.06 7.72 -4.42
CA PRO A 88 8.29 7.70 -5.20
C PRO A 88 9.22 6.53 -4.84
N LEU A 89 9.31 6.20 -3.55
CA LEU A 89 10.13 5.13 -3.00
C LEU A 89 9.31 3.85 -2.74
N GLY A 90 8.53 3.39 -3.71
CA GLY A 90 7.73 2.16 -3.55
C GLY A 90 6.59 1.94 -4.54
N GLY A 91 6.22 2.95 -5.33
CA GLY A 91 5.06 2.89 -6.22
C GLY A 91 5.13 1.77 -7.25
N LYS A 92 6.31 1.47 -7.82
CA LYS A 92 6.49 0.34 -8.73
C LYS A 92 6.23 -1.01 -8.06
N LEU A 93 6.66 -1.16 -6.80
CA LEU A 93 6.44 -2.37 -6.00
C LEU A 93 4.95 -2.56 -5.71
N LEU A 94 4.28 -1.50 -5.24
CA LEU A 94 2.83 -1.52 -4.98
C LEU A 94 2.04 -1.86 -6.24
N TYR A 95 2.36 -1.22 -7.37
CA TYR A 95 1.73 -1.52 -8.65
C TYR A 95 1.91 -3.00 -9.03
N LYS A 96 3.14 -3.53 -8.92
CA LYS A 96 3.43 -4.92 -9.26
C LYS A 96 2.64 -5.90 -8.37
N ASP A 97 2.62 -5.70 -7.06
CA ASP A 97 1.86 -6.54 -6.14
C ASP A 97 0.37 -6.55 -6.47
N PHE A 98 -0.21 -5.36 -6.67
CA PHE A 98 -1.62 -5.22 -7.04
C PHE A 98 -1.94 -5.94 -8.36
N GLN A 99 -1.11 -5.76 -9.39
CA GLN A 99 -1.30 -6.42 -10.70
C GLN A 99 -1.18 -7.94 -10.60
N MET A 100 -0.28 -8.47 -9.76
CA MET A 100 -0.17 -9.92 -9.54
C MET A 100 -1.44 -10.47 -8.90
N ARG A 101 -1.98 -9.80 -7.86
CA ARG A 101 -3.24 -10.21 -7.21
C ARG A 101 -4.42 -10.15 -8.17
N LEU A 102 -4.53 -9.07 -8.94
CA LEU A 102 -5.59 -8.89 -9.93
C LEU A 102 -5.54 -9.98 -11.00
N SER A 103 -4.34 -10.25 -11.52
CA SER A 103 -4.13 -11.30 -12.50
C SER A 103 -4.52 -12.66 -11.92
N SER A 104 -4.04 -12.99 -10.72
CA SER A 104 -4.38 -14.24 -10.03
C SER A 104 -5.89 -14.42 -9.92
N ALA A 105 -6.61 -13.41 -9.43
CA ALA A 105 -8.07 -13.48 -9.30
C ALA A 105 -8.78 -13.69 -10.65
N LEU A 106 -8.32 -13.02 -11.72
CA LEU A 106 -8.89 -13.18 -13.07
C LEU A 106 -8.65 -14.58 -13.64
N TYR A 107 -7.53 -15.21 -13.33
CA TYR A 107 -7.24 -16.58 -13.78
C TYR A 107 -7.90 -17.64 -12.90
N SER A 108 -7.98 -17.44 -11.58
CA SER A 108 -8.79 -18.25 -10.66
C SER A 108 -10.24 -18.32 -11.12
N SER A 109 -10.80 -17.19 -11.56
CA SER A 109 -12.17 -17.09 -12.09
C SER A 109 -12.39 -17.85 -13.40
N LYS A 110 -11.34 -18.02 -14.23
CA LYS A 110 -11.42 -18.64 -15.56
C LYS A 110 -11.26 -20.16 -15.54
N ASN A 111 -10.79 -20.74 -14.44
CA ASN A 111 -10.67 -22.20 -14.27
C ASN A 111 -12.00 -22.90 -13.92
N LEU A 112 -13.15 -22.22 -14.05
CA LEU A 112 -14.50 -22.75 -13.86
C LEU A 112 -15.20 -23.08 -15.20
N LEU A 113 -14.47 -23.64 -16.19
CA LEU A 113 -15.12 -24.29 -17.32
C LEU A 113 -15.34 -25.78 -17.00
N PRO A 114 -16.53 -26.34 -17.28
CA PRO A 114 -16.91 -27.68 -16.85
C PRO A 114 -15.96 -28.70 -17.49
N HIS A 115 -15.42 -29.60 -16.68
CA HIS A 115 -14.95 -30.89 -17.19
C HIS A 115 -16.05 -31.46 -18.08
N GLN A 116 -15.81 -31.52 -19.39
CA GLN A 116 -16.60 -32.35 -20.26
C GLN A 116 -16.45 -33.78 -19.72
N GLN A 117 -17.50 -34.29 -19.08
CA GLN A 117 -17.66 -35.71 -18.89
C GLN A 117 -17.80 -36.31 -20.29
N HIS A 118 -16.69 -36.79 -20.83
CA HIS A 118 -16.75 -37.83 -21.86
C HIS A 118 -16.92 -39.16 -21.12
N THR A 119 -18.17 -39.47 -20.81
CA THR A 119 -18.64 -40.83 -20.53
C THR A 119 -19.22 -41.40 -21.82
N GLN A 120 -18.38 -42.11 -22.56
CA GLN A 120 -18.59 -43.44 -23.18
C GLN A 120 -17.56 -43.65 -24.29
#